data_AF-A0A358DKJ1-F1
#
_entry.id   AF-A0A358DKJ1-F1
#
_cell.length_a   1.000
_cell.length_b   1.000
_cell.length_c   1.000
_cell.angle_alpha   90.00
_cell.angle_beta   90.00
_cell.angle_gamma   90.00
#
_symmetry.space_group_name_H-M   'P 1'
#
loop_
_entity.id
_entity.type
_entity.pdbx_description
1 polymer ?
#
loop_
_entity_poly.entity_id
_entity_poly.type
_entity_poly.pdbx_seq_one_letter_code
_entity_poly.pdbx_strand_id
1 'polypeptide(L)'
;LRYLVDGDWAQNNLGWQWSAGCGCDAQPYFRVFNPILQGQKFDPAGTWVRQWVPELAELPKRWIHEPWNAPEKVLTAAGVELGVTYPEPVVEHRFARQRFLATAKAHLSKA
;
A
#
# COMPACT_ATOMS: atom_id res chain seq x y z
N LEU A 1 -0.79 -19.16 -2.38
CA LEU A 1 0.32 -20.07 -2.76
C LEU A 1 0.59 -20.15 -4.26
N ARG A 2 -0.42 -20.10 -5.15
CA ARG A 2 -0.28 -20.25 -6.62
C ARG A 2 0.88 -19.48 -7.31
N TYR A 3 1.20 -18.27 -6.83
CA TYR A 3 2.18 -17.37 -7.46
C TYR A 3 3.49 -17.25 -6.68
N LEU A 4 3.66 -18.03 -5.60
CA LEU A 4 4.84 -17.97 -4.74
C LEU A 4 5.74 -19.17 -5.05
N VAL A 5 6.95 -18.91 -5.55
CA VAL A 5 7.94 -19.96 -5.84
C VAL A 5 8.45 -20.65 -4.57
N ASP A 6 8.40 -19.94 -3.43
CA ASP A 6 8.75 -20.38 -2.08
C ASP A 6 7.50 -20.76 -1.26
N GLY A 7 6.36 -20.94 -1.93
CA GLY A 7 5.05 -21.06 -1.30
C GLY A 7 4.94 -22.27 -0.37
N ASP A 8 5.23 -22.07 0.91
CA ASP A 8 5.00 -23.02 1.99
C ASP A 8 3.70 -22.72 2.75
N TRP A 9 2.97 -23.78 3.12
CA TRP A 9 1.68 -23.64 3.81
C TRP A 9 1.83 -23.07 5.22
N ALA A 10 2.80 -23.56 6.00
CA ALA A 10 2.97 -23.14 7.38
C ALA A 10 3.48 -21.70 7.46
N GLN A 11 4.53 -21.37 6.70
CA GLN A 11 5.09 -20.03 6.63
C GLN A 11 4.07 -19.01 6.12
N ASN A 12 3.35 -19.32 5.04
CA ASN A 12 2.33 -18.41 4.51
C ASN A 12 1.19 -18.20 5.52
N ASN A 13 0.64 -19.27 6.11
CA ASN A 13 -0.46 -19.15 7.07
C ASN A 13 -0.07 -18.33 8.31
N LEU A 14 1.12 -18.57 8.87
CA LEU A 14 1.61 -17.81 10.02
C LEU A 14 1.89 -16.35 9.66
N GLY A 15 2.47 -16.08 8.49
CA GLY A 15 2.70 -14.70 8.01
C GLY A 15 1.40 -13.91 7.82
N TRP A 16 0.36 -14.55 7.29
CA TRP A 16 -0.97 -13.94 7.17
C TRP A 16 -1.63 -13.70 8.54
N GLN A 17 -1.54 -14.65 9.48
CA GLN A 17 -2.05 -14.47 10.83
C GLN A 17 -1.35 -13.32 11.55
N TRP A 18 -0.02 -13.29 11.49
CA TRP A 18 0.80 -12.24 12.09
C TRP A 18 0.46 -10.85 11.54
N SER A 19 0.29 -10.74 10.21
CA SER A 19 -0.11 -9.48 9.56
C SER A 19 -1.54 -9.06 9.91
N ALA A 20 -2.43 -10.01 10.20
CA ALA A 20 -3.81 -9.75 10.62
C ALA A 20 -3.95 -9.39 12.11
N GLY A 21 -2.85 -9.41 12.88
CA GLY A 21 -2.88 -9.15 14.31
C GLY A 21 -3.20 -10.38 15.17
N CYS A 22 -3.12 -11.59 14.61
CA CYS A 22 -3.37 -12.85 15.30
C CYS A 22 -2.05 -13.51 15.73
N GLY A 23 -1.94 -13.88 17.01
CA GLY A 23 -0.76 -14.54 17.59
C GLY A 23 -0.06 -13.68 18.64
N CYS A 24 0.84 -14.30 19.41
CA CYS A 24 1.49 -13.67 20.56
C CYS A 24 2.41 -12.50 20.18
N ASP A 25 3.06 -12.58 19.02
CA ASP A 25 4.05 -11.60 18.55
C ASP A 25 3.51 -10.69 17.43
N ALA A 26 2.21 -10.76 17.14
CA ALA A 26 1.60 -9.95 16.09
C ALA A 26 1.63 -8.46 16.45
N GLN A 27 1.86 -7.61 15.45
CA GLN A 27 1.75 -6.18 15.70
C GLN A 27 0.32 -5.82 16.11
N PRO A 28 0.14 -4.89 17.06
CA PRO A 28 -1.20 -4.50 17.50
C PRO A 28 -2.04 -4.00 16.33
N TYR A 29 -3.29 -4.49 16.22
CA TYR A 29 -4.19 -4.20 15.10
C TYR A 29 -4.32 -2.70 14.79
N PHE A 30 -4.24 -1.83 15.81
CA PHE A 30 -4.39 -0.40 15.63
C PHE A 30 -3.23 0.29 14.88
N ARG A 31 -2.13 -0.43 14.64
CA ARG A 31 -1.03 0.03 13.79
C ARG A 31 -1.34 -0.22 12.31
N VAL A 32 -2.04 0.74 11.72
CA VAL A 32 -2.25 0.80 10.28
C VAL A 32 -1.21 1.73 9.67
N PHE A 33 -0.24 1.17 8.94
CA PHE A 33 0.80 1.95 8.27
C PHE A 33 0.26 2.61 7.01
N ASN A 34 0.76 3.81 6.71
CA ASN A 34 0.50 4.50 5.45
C ASN A 34 1.42 3.94 4.36
N PRO A 35 0.89 3.31 3.29
CA PRO A 35 1.70 2.77 2.19
C PRO A 35 2.63 3.81 1.56
N ILE A 36 2.20 5.07 1.49
CA ILE A 36 2.99 6.19 0.94
C ILE A 36 4.26 6.39 1.76
N LEU A 37 4.13 6.46 3.08
CA LEU A 37 5.28 6.66 3.98
C LEU A 37 6.20 5.43 3.99
N GLN A 38 5.64 4.22 3.84
CA GLN A 38 6.46 3.01 3.70
C GLN A 38 7.23 3.02 2.36
N GLY A 39 6.60 3.42 1.27
CA GLY A 39 7.23 3.60 -0.03
C GLY A 39 8.37 4.61 0.02
N GLN A 40 8.14 5.80 0.59
CA GLN A 40 9.17 6.82 0.77
C GLN A 40 10.34 6.34 1.64
N LYS A 41 10.08 5.47 2.62
CA LYS A 41 11.11 4.93 3.52
C LYS A 41 11.95 3.83 2.85
N PHE A 42 11.31 2.90 2.15
CA PHE A 42 11.97 1.69 1.64
C PHE A 42 12.36 1.77 0.15
N ASP A 43 11.76 2.70 -0.60
CA ASP A 43 12.09 3.01 -1.99
C ASP A 43 12.14 4.54 -2.20
N PRO A 44 13.09 5.26 -1.58
CA PRO A 44 13.13 6.72 -1.60
C PRO A 44 13.35 7.32 -3.01
N ALA A 45 13.93 6.54 -3.93
CA ALA A 45 14.14 6.97 -5.32
C ALA A 45 12.98 6.59 -6.24
N GLY A 46 12.08 5.69 -5.81
CA GLY A 46 11.02 5.14 -6.65
C GLY A 46 11.53 4.12 -7.67
N THR A 47 12.75 3.62 -7.51
CA THR A 47 13.37 2.72 -8.50
C THR A 47 12.63 1.40 -8.59
N TRP A 48 12.17 0.89 -7.45
CA TRP A 48 11.38 -0.34 -7.42
C TRP A 48 10.01 -0.14 -8.05
N VAL A 49 9.34 0.98 -7.73
CA VAL A 49 8.05 1.31 -8.35
C VAL A 49 8.17 1.40 -9.87
N ARG A 50 9.17 2.11 -10.41
CA ARG A 50 9.37 2.23 -11.87
C ARG A 50 9.60 0.89 -12.56
N GLN A 51 10.28 -0.03 -11.89
CA GLN A 51 10.57 -1.36 -12.45
C GLN A 51 9.29 -2.19 -12.61
N TRP A 52 8.38 -2.12 -11.63
CA TRP A 52 7.19 -2.99 -11.57
C TRP A 52 5.89 -2.32 -12.01
N VAL A 53 5.89 -0.99 -12.11
CA VAL A 53 4.78 -0.15 -12.56
C VAL A 53 5.31 0.76 -13.69
N PRO A 54 5.57 0.19 -14.88
CA PRO A 54 6.27 0.88 -15.95
C PRO A 54 5.53 2.11 -16.49
N GLU A 55 4.22 2.20 -16.32
CA GLU A 55 3.43 3.39 -16.65
C GLU A 55 3.83 4.62 -15.81
N LEU A 56 4.49 4.42 -14.66
CA LEU A 56 5.04 5.50 -13.83
C LEU A 56 6.55 5.72 -14.04
N ALA A 57 7.17 5.05 -15.01
CA ALA A 57 8.62 5.01 -15.20
C ALA A 57 9.26 6.40 -15.39
N GLU A 58 8.54 7.36 -15.97
CA GLU A 58 9.02 8.72 -16.23
C GLU A 58 8.59 9.74 -15.16
N LEU A 59 7.75 9.34 -14.20
CA LEU A 59 7.19 10.27 -13.21
C LEU A 59 8.27 10.72 -12.20
N PRO A 60 8.52 12.01 -11.95
CA PRO A 60 9.61 12.43 -11.06
C PRO A 60 9.53 11.82 -9.64
N LYS A 61 10.68 11.54 -9.01
CA LYS A 61 10.77 10.89 -7.68
C LYS A 61 9.89 11.52 -6.59
N ARG A 62 9.63 12.83 -6.69
CA ARG A 62 8.80 13.59 -5.76
C ARG A 62 7.36 13.07 -5.71
N TRP A 63 6.87 12.55 -6.83
CA TRP A 63 5.46 12.17 -7.02
C TRP A 63 5.27 10.66 -7.18
N ILE A 64 6.35 9.88 -7.21
CA ILE A 64 6.29 8.45 -7.53
C ILE A 64 5.41 7.63 -6.58
N HIS A 65 5.33 8.04 -5.30
CA HIS A 65 4.51 7.40 -4.28
C HIS A 65 3.11 8.03 -4.13
N GLU A 66 2.86 9.17 -4.78
CA GLU A 66 1.60 9.93 -4.73
C GLU A 66 1.31 10.61 -6.09
N PRO A 67 1.13 9.83 -7.18
CA PRO A 67 0.95 10.39 -8.52
C PRO A 67 -0.28 11.31 -8.63
N TRP A 68 -1.35 11.01 -7.90
CA TRP A 68 -2.57 11.84 -7.84
C TRP A 68 -2.37 13.24 -7.27
N ASN A 69 -1.27 13.49 -6.55
CA ASN A 69 -0.93 14.81 -6.02
C ASN A 69 -0.03 15.62 -6.98
N ALA A 70 0.40 15.02 -8.10
CA ALA A 70 1.27 15.68 -9.06
C ALA A 70 0.49 16.73 -9.89
N PRO A 71 1.12 17.86 -10.25
CA PRO A 71 0.52 18.81 -11.17
C PRO A 71 0.24 18.16 -12.53
N GLU A 72 -0.85 18.55 -13.19
CA GLU A 72 -1.26 18.04 -14.51
C GLU A 72 -0.10 18.07 -15.52
N LYS A 73 0.66 19.18 -15.59
CA LYS A 73 1.82 19.31 -16.48
C LYS A 73 2.89 18.23 -16.25
N VAL A 74 3.09 17.80 -15.00
CA VAL A 74 4.06 16.76 -14.66
C VAL A 74 3.54 15.38 -15.09
N LEU A 75 2.25 15.14 -14.87
CA LEU A 75 1.58 13.91 -15.30
C LEU A 75 1.61 13.77 -16.83
N THR A 76 1.23 14.82 -17.56
CA THR A 76 1.28 14.86 -19.02
C THR A 76 2.70 14.63 -19.55
N ALA A 77 3.72 15.27 -18.96
CA ALA A 77 5.11 15.09 -19.38
C ALA A 77 5.63 13.67 -19.14
N ALA A 78 5.11 12.98 -18.11
CA ALA A 78 5.43 11.59 -17.82
C ALA A 78 4.53 10.58 -18.57
N GLY A 79 3.57 11.06 -19.39
CA GLY A 79 2.62 10.20 -20.09
C GLY A 79 1.60 9.52 -19.17
N VAL A 80 1.35 10.06 -17.98
CA VAL A 80 0.41 9.51 -17.00
C VAL A 80 -0.92 10.25 -17.10
N GLU A 81 -1.99 9.50 -17.35
CA GLU A 81 -3.38 9.91 -17.21
C GLU A 81 -4.04 9.09 -16.11
N LEU A 82 -4.53 9.77 -15.06
CA LEU A 82 -5.16 9.13 -13.92
C LEU A 82 -6.54 8.59 -14.29
N GLY A 83 -6.84 7.36 -13.89
CA GLY A 83 -8.05 6.63 -14.26
C GLY A 83 -7.96 5.91 -15.62
N VAL A 84 -6.90 6.14 -16.40
CA VAL A 84 -6.69 5.49 -17.70
C VAL A 84 -5.41 4.66 -17.69
N THR A 85 -4.25 5.33 -17.59
CA THR A 85 -2.93 4.65 -17.58
C THR A 85 -2.56 4.17 -16.18
N TYR A 86 -2.90 4.94 -15.16
CA TYR A 86 -2.69 4.61 -13.76
C TYR A 86 -3.94 4.97 -12.97
N PRO A 87 -4.46 4.10 -12.08
CA PRO A 87 -5.72 4.37 -11.39
C PRO A 87 -5.61 5.49 -10.35
N GLU A 88 -6.74 6.15 -10.09
CA GLU A 88 -6.90 6.95 -8.87
C GLU A 88 -6.88 6.04 -7.62
N PRO A 89 -6.51 6.56 -6.43
CA PRO A 89 -6.60 5.81 -5.19
C PRO A 89 -8.00 5.23 -4.97
N VAL A 90 -8.09 3.90 -4.87
CA VAL A 90 -9.36 3.18 -4.69
C VAL A 90 -10.04 3.57 -3.36
N VAL A 91 -9.26 4.00 -2.36
CA VAL A 91 -9.77 4.49 -1.08
C VAL A 91 -8.82 5.53 -0.50
N GLU A 92 -9.38 6.57 0.13
CA GLU A 92 -8.59 7.54 0.89
C GLU A 92 -8.08 6.89 2.19
N HIS A 93 -6.79 7.04 2.47
CA HIS A 93 -6.11 6.28 3.53
C HIS A 93 -6.61 6.63 4.94
N ARG A 94 -6.85 7.91 5.25
CA ARG A 94 -7.35 8.34 6.55
C ARG A 94 -8.74 7.78 6.82
N PHE A 95 -9.64 7.82 5.84
CA PHE A 95 -10.96 7.21 5.88
C PHE A 95 -10.87 5.70 6.11
N ALA A 96 -10.07 4.98 5.30
CA ALA A 96 -9.89 3.54 5.42
C ALA A 96 -9.41 3.14 6.83
N ARG A 97 -8.39 3.87 7.34
CA ARG A 97 -7.85 3.67 8.68
C ARG A 97 -8.90 3.91 9.76
N GLN A 98 -9.64 5.02 9.70
CA GLN A 98 -10.68 5.33 10.69
C GLN A 98 -11.79 4.28 10.70
N ARG A 99 -12.28 3.89 9.52
CA ARG A 99 -13.29 2.84 9.36
C ARG A 99 -12.81 1.52 9.97
N PHE A 100 -11.58 1.11 9.68
CA PHE A 100 -11.02 -0.12 10.23
C PHE A 100 -10.92 -0.07 11.77
N LEU A 101 -10.36 1.01 12.34
CA LEU A 101 -10.21 1.14 13.79
C LEU A 101 -11.55 1.14 14.52
N ALA A 102 -12.56 1.81 13.96
CA ALA A 102 -13.91 1.82 14.52
C ALA A 102 -14.52 0.40 14.52
N THR A 103 -14.44 -0.32 13.40
CA THR A 103 -14.94 -1.69 13.27
C THR A 103 -14.22 -2.65 14.21
N ALA A 104 -12.88 -2.61 14.23
CA ALA A 104 -12.06 -3.49 15.06
C ALA A 104 -12.34 -3.26 16.55
N LYS A 105 -12.40 -2.00 16.99
CA LYS A 105 -12.74 -1.66 18.39
C LYS A 105 -14.14 -2.16 18.77
N ALA A 106 -15.13 -1.95 17.91
CA ALA A 106 -16.51 -2.38 18.17
C ALA A 106 -16.68 -3.90 18.17
N HIS A 107 -15.87 -4.63 17.42
CA HIS A 107 -15.86 -6.10 17.43
C HIS A 107 -15.19 -6.64 18.69
N LEU A 108 -14.01 -6.14 19.02
CA LEU A 108 -13.23 -6.61 20.17
C LEU A 108 -13.84 -6.21 21.51
N SER A 109 -14.64 -5.14 21.57
CA SER A 109 -15.37 -4.78 22.79
C SER A 109 -16.59 -5.66 23.08
N LYS A 110 -16.98 -6.53 22.15
CA LYS A 110 -18.10 -7.47 22.30
C LYS A 110 -17.65 -8.87 22.72
N ALA A 111 -16.34 -9.13 22.68
CA ALA A 111 -15.71 -10.36 23.13
C ALA A 111 -15.27 -10.20 24.59
#